data_AF-A0A6B1FDJ2-F1
#
_entry.id   AF-A0A6B1FDJ2-F1
#
_cell.length_a   1.000
_cell.length_b   1.000
_cell.length_c   1.000
_cell.angle_alpha   90.00
_cell.angle_beta   90.00
_cell.angle_gamma   90.00
#
_symmetry.space_group_name_H-M   'P 1'
#
loop_
_entity.id
_entity.type
_entity.pdbx_description
1 polymer ?
#
loop_
_entity_poly.entity_id
_entity_poly.type
_entity_poly.pdbx_seq_one_letter_code
_entity_poly.pdbx_strand_id
1 'polypeptide(L)'
;MSCLLYQRQPRGNVRGGLQSGRPKAEPLLSSPHPLVAAAARGQLPDWAVAGKGRRSHMARVASLLEQWGRELGLQKHQIARWRAAGYLHDALREVPPEELEDLLSPRLRRLPVGAWHGPAAAAVLRSEGVRDRGILRAIRWHTVGSRKFGRLGKALYAADALEPGRTRRVRWRERLRARIPVEMDAVLGEILSHRICYLIGARQPVHPRTLGFWNSLVDGS
;
A
#
# COMPACT_ATOMS: atom_id res chain seq x y z
N MET A 1 -23.99 -12.02 -18.61
CA MET A 1 -24.43 -13.08 -17.69
C MET A 1 -24.59 -12.47 -16.31
N SER A 2 -25.83 -12.29 -15.88
CA SER A 2 -26.24 -11.62 -14.65
C SER A 2 -26.15 -12.60 -13.48
N CYS A 3 -25.43 -12.25 -12.40
CA CYS A 3 -25.30 -13.11 -11.22
C CYS A 3 -26.45 -12.78 -10.26
N LEU A 4 -27.46 -13.65 -10.24
CA LEU A 4 -28.64 -13.59 -9.38
C LEU A 4 -28.33 -13.97 -7.92
N LEU A 5 -28.82 -13.13 -7.02
CA LEU A 5 -29.47 -13.40 -5.73
C LEU A 5 -28.95 -14.57 -4.86
N TYR A 6 -28.39 -14.23 -3.71
CA TYR A 6 -28.30 -15.13 -2.55
C TYR A 6 -28.96 -14.45 -1.34
N GLN A 7 -30.19 -14.87 -1.01
CA GLN A 7 -30.88 -14.49 0.22
C GLN A 7 -30.33 -15.35 1.37
N ARG A 8 -29.87 -14.72 2.46
CA ARG A 8 -29.51 -15.39 3.73
C ARG A 8 -30.61 -15.14 4.77
N GLN A 9 -31.08 -16.20 5.42
CA GLN A 9 -31.79 -16.12 6.71
C GLN A 9 -30.82 -16.27 7.89
N PRO A 10 -31.14 -15.76 9.09
CA PRO A 10 -30.19 -15.60 10.19
C PRO A 10 -30.13 -16.86 11.07
N ARG A 11 -28.93 -17.22 11.53
CA ARG A 11 -28.75 -18.15 12.64
C ARG A 11 -27.72 -17.63 13.63
N GLY A 12 -28.10 -17.68 14.91
CA GLY A 12 -27.21 -18.09 15.99
C GLY A 12 -26.47 -16.97 16.70
N ASN A 13 -27.05 -16.50 17.79
CA ASN A 13 -26.39 -15.69 18.82
C ASN A 13 -25.33 -16.54 19.54
N VAL A 14 -24.05 -16.15 19.46
CA VAL A 14 -22.99 -16.68 20.33
C VAL A 14 -22.26 -15.51 20.96
N ARG A 15 -22.54 -15.29 22.25
CA ARG A 15 -21.79 -14.39 23.12
C ARG A 15 -20.43 -15.01 23.40
N GLY A 16 -19.37 -14.39 22.91
CA GLY A 16 -17.98 -14.69 23.28
C GLY A 16 -17.20 -13.38 23.34
N GLY A 17 -16.90 -12.92 24.56
CA GLY A 17 -16.14 -11.70 24.78
C GLY A 17 -14.73 -11.83 24.22
N LEU A 18 -14.37 -10.99 23.26
CA LEU A 18 -12.98 -10.74 22.89
C LEU A 18 -12.54 -9.41 23.49
N GLN A 19 -11.62 -9.51 24.45
CA GLN A 19 -10.84 -8.38 24.94
C GLN A 19 -10.08 -7.77 23.76
N SER A 20 -10.34 -6.49 23.50
CA SER A 20 -9.73 -5.69 22.45
C SER A 20 -8.28 -5.36 22.80
N GLY A 21 -7.35 -6.24 22.39
CA GLY A 21 -5.93 -5.93 22.40
C GLY A 21 -5.62 -4.81 21.41
N ARG A 22 -5.42 -3.57 21.90
CA ARG A 22 -4.89 -2.48 21.08
C ARG A 22 -3.60 -2.95 20.39
N PRO A 23 -3.43 -2.75 19.07
CA PRO A 23 -2.17 -3.07 18.42
C PRO A 23 -1.05 -2.25 19.06
N LYS A 24 -0.03 -2.94 19.59
CA LYS A 24 1.17 -2.30 20.15
C LYS A 24 1.77 -1.37 19.09
N ALA A 25 1.90 -0.09 19.43
CA ALA A 25 2.55 0.90 18.59
C ALA A 25 3.98 0.43 18.26
N GLU A 26 4.35 0.41 16.97
CA GLU A 26 5.73 0.14 16.57
C GLU A 26 6.63 1.26 17.14
N PRO A 27 7.75 0.93 17.82
CA PRO A 27 8.64 1.93 18.39
C PRO A 27 9.25 2.76 17.27
N LEU A 28 9.06 4.08 17.33
CA LEU A 28 9.55 5.05 16.37
C LEU A 28 10.98 5.42 16.77
N LEU A 29 11.94 5.27 15.86
CA LEU A 29 13.31 5.77 16.03
C LEU A 29 13.26 7.29 16.29
N SER A 30 14.09 7.76 17.21
CA SER A 30 14.11 9.14 17.75
C SER A 30 14.38 10.24 16.72
N SER A 31 14.75 9.90 15.49
CA SER A 31 14.73 10.81 14.33
C SER A 31 14.61 10.01 13.02
N PRO A 32 13.87 10.51 12.02
CA PRO A 32 13.79 9.85 10.72
C PRO A 32 15.13 9.90 9.99
N HIS A 33 15.46 8.82 9.28
CA HIS A 33 16.64 8.76 8.41
C HIS A 33 16.67 9.95 7.43
N PRO A 34 17.82 10.56 7.11
CA PRO A 34 17.91 11.73 6.22
C PRO A 34 17.17 11.56 4.89
N LEU A 35 17.31 10.40 4.23
CA LEU A 35 16.56 10.09 3.00
C LEU A 35 15.03 10.12 3.18
N VAL A 36 14.53 9.63 4.31
CA VAL A 36 13.09 9.65 4.62
C VAL A 36 12.63 11.09 4.86
N ALA A 37 13.44 11.88 5.58
CA ALA A 37 13.15 13.29 5.82
C ALA A 37 13.17 14.12 4.52
N ALA A 38 14.13 13.86 3.63
CA ALA A 38 14.21 14.49 2.31
C ALA A 38 13.02 14.11 1.43
N ALA A 39 12.68 12.82 1.37
CA ALA A 39 11.51 12.33 0.64
C ALA A 39 10.20 12.94 1.16
N ALA A 40 10.06 13.18 2.47
CA ALA A 40 8.89 13.86 3.02
C ALA A 40 8.73 15.30 2.45
N ARG A 41 9.83 15.95 2.06
CA ARG A 41 9.84 17.26 1.40
C ARG A 41 9.73 17.18 -0.13
N GLY A 42 9.56 15.97 -0.69
CA GLY A 42 9.48 15.73 -2.13
C GLY A 42 10.83 15.62 -2.83
N GLN A 43 11.93 15.53 -2.09
CA GLN A 43 13.27 15.31 -2.63
C GLN A 43 13.50 13.81 -2.78
N LEU A 44 13.65 13.34 -4.02
CA LEU A 44 13.92 11.93 -4.31
C LEU A 44 15.42 11.64 -4.20
N PRO A 45 15.82 10.42 -3.79
CA PRO A 45 17.22 10.01 -3.81
C PRO A 45 17.77 9.97 -5.24
N ASP A 46 19.08 10.14 -5.38
CA ASP A 46 19.75 10.24 -6.70
C ASP A 46 19.61 8.98 -7.55
N TRP A 47 19.49 7.81 -6.91
CA TRP A 47 19.24 6.54 -7.59
C TRP A 47 17.80 6.38 -8.09
N ALA A 48 16.88 7.30 -7.80
CA ALA A 48 15.47 7.16 -8.18
C ALA A 48 15.28 7.36 -9.69
N VAL A 49 14.85 6.29 -10.37
CA VAL A 49 14.48 6.29 -11.78
C VAL A 49 12.97 6.39 -11.92
N ALA A 50 12.52 7.64 -12.08
CA ALA A 50 11.13 8.00 -12.31
C ALA A 50 11.06 9.24 -13.21
N GLY A 51 10.37 9.14 -14.34
CA GLY A 51 10.10 10.21 -15.28
C GLY A 51 9.01 11.16 -14.78
N LYS A 52 8.71 12.19 -15.57
CA LYS A 52 7.77 13.27 -15.20
C LYS A 52 6.40 12.73 -14.75
N GLY A 53 5.80 11.84 -15.55
CA GLY A 53 4.50 11.25 -15.25
C GLY A 53 4.49 10.45 -13.95
N ARG A 54 5.55 9.67 -13.70
CA ARG A 54 5.73 8.88 -12.49
C ARG A 54 5.94 9.76 -11.26
N ARG A 55 6.76 10.80 -11.35
CA ARG A 55 6.95 11.78 -10.27
C ARG A 55 5.64 12.51 -9.92
N SER A 56 4.83 12.86 -10.92
CA SER A 56 3.50 13.44 -10.67
C SER A 56 2.55 12.46 -9.97
N HIS A 57 2.58 11.17 -10.35
CA HIS A 57 1.86 10.10 -9.63
C HIS A 57 2.31 10.00 -8.17
N MET A 58 3.61 9.88 -7.92
CA MET A 58 4.19 9.78 -6.58
C MET A 58 3.84 10.99 -5.70
N ALA A 59 3.87 12.19 -6.26
CA ALA A 59 3.46 13.41 -5.56
C ALA A 59 1.98 13.38 -5.15
N ARG A 60 1.08 12.91 -6.01
CA ARG A 60 -0.35 12.79 -5.69
C ARG A 60 -0.62 11.70 -4.63
N VAL A 61 0.09 10.58 -4.70
CA VAL A 61 0.08 9.54 -3.64
C VAL A 61 0.54 10.12 -2.31
N ALA A 62 1.66 10.86 -2.30
CA ALA A 62 2.20 11.49 -1.10
C ALA A 62 1.25 12.52 -0.50
N SER A 63 0.60 13.34 -1.33
CA SER A 63 -0.41 14.31 -0.88
C SER A 63 -1.65 13.64 -0.27
N LEU A 64 -2.14 12.54 -0.85
CA LEU A 64 -3.24 11.77 -0.23
C LEU A 64 -2.84 11.18 1.12
N LEU A 65 -1.63 10.64 1.24
CA LEU A 65 -1.14 10.08 2.49
C LEU A 65 -0.98 11.14 3.58
N GLU A 66 -0.53 12.34 3.20
CA GLU A 66 -0.50 13.47 4.11
C GLU A 66 -1.91 13.89 4.56
N GLN A 67 -2.84 14.03 3.62
CA GLN A 67 -4.23 14.38 3.91
C GLN A 67 -4.86 13.37 4.88
N TRP A 68 -4.83 12.08 4.54
CA TRP A 68 -5.39 11.03 5.39
C TRP A 68 -4.66 10.96 6.73
N GLY A 69 -3.34 11.21 6.76
CA GLY A 69 -2.60 11.28 8.01
C GLY A 69 -3.12 12.38 8.95
N ARG A 70 -3.49 13.54 8.41
CA ARG A 70 -4.11 14.64 9.18
C ARG A 70 -5.51 14.29 9.66
N GLU A 71 -6.35 13.77 8.77
CA GLU A 71 -7.73 13.35 9.08
C GLU A 71 -7.78 12.23 10.14
N LEU A 72 -6.75 11.39 10.16
CA LEU A 72 -6.55 10.32 11.13
C LEU A 72 -5.89 10.78 12.46
N GLY A 73 -5.63 12.07 12.64
CA GLY A 73 -5.05 12.65 13.85
C GLY A 73 -3.60 12.22 14.13
N LEU A 74 -2.83 11.87 13.09
CA LEU A 74 -1.42 11.48 13.27
C LEU A 74 -0.55 12.67 13.67
N GLN A 75 0.52 12.40 14.43
CA GLN A 75 1.49 13.42 14.79
C GLN A 75 2.27 13.89 13.55
N LYS A 76 2.81 15.12 13.56
CA LYS A 76 3.55 15.72 12.43
C LYS A 76 4.63 14.80 11.87
N HIS A 77 5.41 14.14 12.74
CA HIS A 77 6.47 13.23 12.30
C HIS A 77 5.92 11.96 11.62
N GLN A 78 4.75 11.47 12.04
CA GLN A 78 4.07 10.33 11.41
C GLN A 78 3.48 10.72 10.05
N ILE A 79 2.94 11.93 9.92
CA ILE A 79 2.45 12.49 8.65
C ILE A 79 3.62 12.61 7.66
N ALA A 80 4.76 13.18 8.10
CA ALA A 80 5.97 13.27 7.27
C ALA A 80 6.46 11.88 6.82
N ARG A 81 6.45 10.92 7.73
CA ARG A 81 6.78 9.51 7.45
C ARG A 81 5.84 8.88 6.40
N TRP A 82 4.54 9.18 6.46
CA TRP A 82 3.55 8.71 5.47
C TRP A 82 3.78 9.36 4.10
N ARG A 83 3.99 10.67 4.08
CA ARG A 83 4.30 11.43 2.87
C ARG A 83 5.56 10.91 2.18
N ALA A 84 6.63 10.62 2.94
CA ALA A 84 7.85 10.03 2.42
C ALA A 84 7.62 8.68 1.74
N ALA A 85 6.79 7.80 2.31
CA ALA A 85 6.46 6.52 1.68
C ALA A 85 5.77 6.71 0.32
N GLY A 86 4.92 7.72 0.18
CA GLY A 86 4.29 8.09 -1.10
C GLY A 86 5.32 8.51 -2.16
N TYR A 87 6.33 9.29 -1.78
CA TYR A 87 7.42 9.64 -2.70
C TYR A 87 8.37 8.47 -3.00
N LEU A 88 8.51 7.49 -2.12
CA LEU A 88 9.51 6.43 -2.32
C LEU A 88 8.96 5.13 -2.93
N HIS A 89 7.64 4.91 -2.92
CA HIS A 89 7.07 3.60 -3.28
C HIS A 89 7.39 3.13 -4.71
N ASP A 90 7.48 4.07 -5.63
CA ASP A 90 7.66 3.86 -7.07
C ASP A 90 9.03 4.37 -7.56
N ALA A 91 9.98 4.60 -6.64
CA ALA A 91 11.28 5.22 -6.94
C ALA A 91 12.14 4.43 -7.93
N LEU A 92 11.89 3.14 -8.12
CA LEU A 92 12.56 2.28 -9.11
C LEU A 92 11.57 1.74 -10.16
N ARG A 93 10.42 2.40 -10.36
CA ARG A 93 9.34 1.85 -11.20
C ARG A 93 9.68 1.82 -12.68
N GLU A 94 10.60 2.68 -13.12
CA GLU A 94 11.00 2.80 -14.53
C GLU A 94 12.42 2.27 -14.79
N VAL A 95 13.02 1.59 -13.80
CA VAL A 95 14.23 0.78 -14.02
C VAL A 95 13.86 -0.47 -14.82
N PRO A 96 14.67 -0.88 -15.81
CA PRO A 96 14.47 -2.14 -16.51
C PRO A 96 14.44 -3.35 -15.57
N PRO A 97 13.54 -4.34 -15.80
CA PRO A 97 13.42 -5.52 -14.94
C PRO A 97 14.73 -6.28 -14.68
N GLU A 98 15.59 -6.38 -15.68
CA GLU A 98 16.89 -7.05 -15.63
C GLU A 98 17.82 -6.44 -14.57
N GLU A 99 17.86 -5.10 -14.48
CA GLU A 99 18.64 -4.40 -13.45
C GLU A 99 18.02 -4.54 -12.06
N LEU A 100 16.69 -4.66 -11.98
CA LEU A 100 16.00 -4.90 -10.71
C LEU A 100 16.26 -6.31 -10.17
N GLU A 101 16.48 -7.29 -11.04
CA GLU A 101 16.62 -8.69 -10.65
C GLU A 101 17.78 -8.93 -9.67
N ASP A 102 18.89 -8.22 -9.87
CA ASP A 102 20.09 -8.31 -9.03
C ASP A 102 19.86 -7.80 -7.60
N LEU A 103 18.86 -6.92 -7.42
CA LEU A 103 18.45 -6.40 -6.11
C LEU A 103 17.50 -7.36 -5.37
N LEU A 104 17.06 -8.45 -6.01
CA LEU A 104 16.05 -9.36 -5.49
C LEU A 104 16.62 -10.71 -5.08
N SER A 105 16.31 -11.13 -3.85
CA SER A 105 16.50 -12.52 -3.44
C SER A 105 15.71 -13.50 -4.34
N PRO A 106 16.13 -14.77 -4.49
CA PRO A 106 15.43 -15.77 -5.32
C PRO A 106 13.93 -15.91 -4.99
N ARG A 107 13.56 -15.74 -3.72
CA ARG A 107 12.15 -15.77 -3.29
C ARG A 107 11.33 -14.60 -3.83
N LEU A 108 11.93 -13.42 -3.98
CA LEU A 108 11.26 -12.21 -4.47
C LEU A 108 11.15 -12.21 -5.99
N ARG A 109 12.06 -12.86 -6.71
CA ARG A 109 11.99 -13.06 -8.17
C ARG A 109 10.77 -13.87 -8.61
N ARG A 110 10.17 -14.66 -7.70
CA ARG A 110 8.89 -15.37 -7.94
C ARG A 110 7.66 -14.46 -7.99
N LEU A 111 7.79 -13.17 -7.65
CA LEU A 111 6.72 -12.20 -7.85
C LEU A 111 6.55 -11.90 -9.34
N PRO A 112 5.36 -11.47 -9.79
CA PRO A 112 5.21 -10.90 -11.12
C PRO A 112 6.22 -9.78 -11.35
N VAL A 113 6.86 -9.74 -12.52
CA VAL A 113 7.91 -8.75 -12.87
C VAL A 113 7.47 -7.31 -12.58
N GLY A 114 6.22 -6.97 -12.92
CA GLY A 114 5.66 -5.63 -12.66
C GLY A 114 5.59 -5.23 -11.17
N ALA A 115 5.84 -6.14 -10.24
CA ALA A 115 5.90 -5.89 -8.80
C ALA A 115 7.33 -5.80 -8.23
N TRP A 116 8.37 -6.01 -9.04
CA TRP A 116 9.77 -6.07 -8.60
C TRP A 116 10.31 -4.74 -8.06
N HIS A 117 9.85 -3.61 -8.60
CA HIS A 117 10.26 -2.28 -8.17
C HIS A 117 10.03 -2.01 -6.67
N GLY A 118 8.94 -2.53 -6.09
CA GLY A 118 8.66 -2.35 -4.66
C GLY A 118 9.71 -3.01 -3.76
N PRO A 119 9.94 -4.33 -3.86
CA PRO A 119 10.99 -4.99 -3.11
C PRO A 119 12.41 -4.50 -3.39
N ALA A 120 12.73 -4.15 -4.64
CA ALA A 120 14.00 -3.57 -5.01
C ALA A 120 14.22 -2.20 -4.34
N ALA A 121 13.25 -1.29 -4.41
CA ALA A 121 13.34 0.02 -3.76
C ALA A 121 13.51 -0.12 -2.23
N ALA A 122 12.81 -1.08 -1.62
CA ALA A 122 12.98 -1.39 -0.21
C ALA A 122 14.32 -2.06 0.13
N ALA A 123 14.99 -2.71 -0.82
CA ALA A 123 16.33 -3.25 -0.65
C ALA A 123 17.38 -2.13 -0.70
N VAL A 124 17.30 -1.24 -1.70
CA VAL A 124 18.17 -0.07 -1.84
C VAL A 124 18.03 0.86 -0.64
N LEU A 125 16.81 1.22 -0.23
CA LEU A 125 16.61 2.04 0.98
C LEU A 125 17.27 1.42 2.23
N ARG A 126 17.27 0.08 2.33
CA ARG A 126 17.91 -0.62 3.46
C ARG A 126 19.43 -0.59 3.36
N SER A 127 20.03 -0.73 2.17
CA SER A 127 21.48 -0.60 2.00
C SER A 127 21.95 0.83 2.29
N GLU A 128 21.11 1.82 1.99
CA GLU A 128 21.28 3.23 2.35
C GLU A 128 21.08 3.52 3.85
N GLY A 129 20.91 2.51 4.71
CA GLY A 129 20.82 2.69 6.16
C GLY A 129 19.42 2.99 6.71
N VAL A 130 18.37 3.01 5.89
CA VAL A 130 16.99 3.17 6.39
C VAL A 130 16.58 1.95 7.21
N ARG A 131 16.26 2.16 8.50
CA ARG A 131 15.87 1.09 9.45
C ARG A 131 14.38 1.03 9.77
N ASP A 132 13.59 1.98 9.27
CA ASP A 132 12.15 2.04 9.50
C ASP A 132 11.44 0.82 8.87
N ARG A 133 11.12 -0.18 9.70
CA ARG A 133 10.52 -1.43 9.25
C ARG A 133 9.13 -1.25 8.64
N GLY A 134 8.39 -0.22 9.05
CA GLY A 134 7.05 0.03 8.55
C GLY A 134 7.08 0.67 7.15
N ILE A 135 7.95 1.66 6.92
CA ILE A 135 8.18 2.23 5.57
C ILE A 135 8.69 1.14 4.62
N LEU A 136 9.75 0.42 5.01
CA LEU A 136 10.35 -0.61 4.16
C LEU A 136 9.34 -1.69 3.80
N ARG A 137 8.47 -2.09 4.75
CA ARG A 137 7.42 -3.07 4.49
C ARG A 137 6.33 -2.52 3.58
N ALA A 138 5.90 -1.28 3.80
CA ALA A 138 4.90 -0.61 2.98
C ALA A 138 5.35 -0.56 1.52
N ILE A 139 6.54 -0.02 1.26
CA ILE A 139 7.14 0.08 -0.08
C ILE A 139 7.33 -1.30 -0.70
N ARG A 140 7.92 -2.25 0.03
CA ARG A 140 8.20 -3.61 -0.49
C ARG A 140 6.97 -4.31 -1.04
N TRP A 141 5.81 -4.12 -0.42
CA TRP A 141 4.61 -4.90 -0.75
C TRP A 141 3.49 -4.06 -1.34
N HIS A 142 3.70 -2.78 -1.65
CA HIS A 142 2.63 -1.89 -2.09
C HIS A 142 1.93 -2.40 -3.38
N THR A 143 2.65 -3.10 -4.26
CA THR A 143 2.06 -3.60 -5.51
C THR A 143 1.19 -4.85 -5.32
N VAL A 144 1.49 -5.72 -4.35
CA VAL A 144 0.81 -7.04 -4.19
C VAL A 144 0.01 -7.18 -2.90
N GLY A 145 0.18 -6.25 -1.96
CA GLY A 145 -0.44 -6.28 -0.65
C GLY A 145 0.27 -7.19 0.36
N SER A 146 -0.11 -7.04 1.63
CA SER A 146 0.42 -7.85 2.73
C SER A 146 -0.51 -7.85 3.94
N ARG A 147 -0.89 -9.03 4.41
CA ARG A 147 -1.60 -9.23 5.71
C ARG A 147 -0.88 -8.63 6.92
N LYS A 148 0.44 -8.41 6.80
CA LYS A 148 1.30 -7.84 7.84
C LYS A 148 1.42 -6.31 7.76
N PHE A 149 0.59 -5.62 6.97
CA PHE A 149 0.60 -4.16 6.91
C PHE A 149 0.08 -3.56 8.22
N GLY A 150 0.80 -2.55 8.72
CA GLY A 150 0.23 -1.56 9.64
C GLY A 150 -0.53 -0.47 8.86
N ARG A 151 -0.99 0.57 9.58
CA ARG A 151 -1.78 1.68 9.01
C ARG A 151 -1.11 2.33 7.79
N LEU A 152 0.20 2.58 7.85
CA LEU A 152 0.95 3.15 6.72
C LEU A 152 0.90 2.27 5.46
N GLY A 153 1.14 0.96 5.58
CA GLY A 153 1.12 0.06 4.43
C GLY A 153 -0.26 -0.06 3.79
N LYS A 154 -1.29 -0.12 4.63
CA LYS A 154 -2.70 -0.09 4.23
C LYS A 154 -3.03 1.21 3.46
N ALA A 155 -2.70 2.35 4.05
CA ALA A 155 -2.92 3.65 3.43
C ALA A 155 -2.13 3.82 2.13
N LEU A 156 -0.85 3.42 2.07
CA LEU A 156 -0.04 3.51 0.85
C LEU A 156 -0.64 2.68 -0.28
N TYR A 157 -1.05 1.44 0.01
CA TYR A 157 -1.70 0.57 -0.97
C TYR A 157 -2.98 1.21 -1.52
N ALA A 158 -3.80 1.80 -0.64
CA ALA A 158 -5.00 2.50 -1.05
C ALA A 158 -4.68 3.78 -1.85
N ALA A 159 -3.70 4.58 -1.42
CA ALA A 159 -3.33 5.82 -2.07
C ALA A 159 -2.83 5.60 -3.51
N ASP A 160 -1.96 4.61 -3.73
CA ASP A 160 -1.47 4.26 -5.07
C ASP A 160 -2.61 3.86 -6.03
N ALA A 161 -3.59 3.12 -5.51
CA ALA A 161 -4.80 2.79 -6.26
C ALA A 161 -5.70 4.01 -6.46
N LEU A 162 -5.84 4.89 -5.49
CA LEU A 162 -6.90 5.89 -5.46
C LEU A 162 -6.44 7.30 -5.82
N GLU A 163 -5.18 7.56 -6.15
CA GLU A 163 -4.72 8.92 -6.43
C GLU A 163 -5.53 9.65 -7.54
N PRO A 164 -5.76 10.97 -7.45
CA PRO A 164 -6.71 11.69 -8.32
C PRO A 164 -6.38 11.69 -9.83
N GLY A 165 -5.13 11.44 -10.22
CA GLY A 165 -4.70 11.32 -11.61
C GLY A 165 -5.07 9.99 -12.27
N ARG A 166 -5.67 9.04 -11.55
CA ARG A 166 -6.19 7.79 -12.12
C ARG A 166 -7.47 8.08 -12.93
N THR A 167 -7.37 7.95 -14.25
CA THR A 167 -8.45 8.29 -15.19
C THR A 167 -9.59 7.26 -15.29
N ARG A 168 -9.37 6.01 -14.86
CA ARG A 168 -10.39 4.95 -14.89
C ARG A 168 -11.21 4.95 -13.61
N ARG A 169 -12.55 4.85 -13.73
CA ARG A 169 -13.50 4.72 -12.60
C ARG A 169 -13.42 5.89 -11.60
N VAL A 170 -13.27 7.12 -12.10
CA VAL A 170 -13.06 8.34 -11.31
C VAL A 170 -14.05 8.46 -10.14
N ARG A 171 -15.37 8.41 -10.42
CA ARG A 171 -16.42 8.50 -9.38
C ARG A 171 -16.34 7.41 -8.31
N TRP A 172 -15.96 6.18 -8.69
CA TRP A 172 -15.79 5.10 -7.71
C TRP A 172 -14.57 5.36 -6.83
N ARG A 173 -13.45 5.79 -7.42
CA ARG A 173 -12.24 6.14 -6.65
C ARG A 173 -12.49 7.32 -5.71
N GLU A 174 -13.22 8.35 -6.15
CA GLU A 174 -13.62 9.49 -5.32
C GLU A 174 -14.36 9.06 -4.06
N ARG A 175 -15.40 8.22 -4.22
CA ARG A 175 -16.15 7.69 -3.07
C ARG A 175 -15.27 6.89 -2.12
N LEU A 176 -14.35 6.08 -2.65
CA LEU A 176 -13.42 5.32 -1.82
C LEU A 176 -12.44 6.20 -1.05
N ARG A 177 -11.90 7.25 -1.67
CA ARG A 177 -10.98 8.19 -1.00
C ARG A 177 -11.60 8.83 0.24
N ALA A 178 -12.86 9.26 0.15
CA ALA A 178 -13.57 9.92 1.24
C ALA A 178 -13.81 9.00 2.45
N ARG A 179 -13.85 7.67 2.23
CA ARG A 179 -14.12 6.68 3.28
C ARG A 179 -12.87 6.20 4.01
N ILE A 180 -11.68 6.41 3.47
CA ILE A 180 -10.43 5.91 4.06
C ILE A 180 -10.22 6.32 5.54
N PRO A 181 -10.48 7.57 5.97
CA PRO A 181 -10.25 7.96 7.36
C PRO A 181 -11.08 7.19 8.39
N VAL A 182 -12.23 6.65 7.97
CA VAL A 182 -13.19 5.98 8.86
C VAL A 182 -13.20 4.46 8.64
N GLU A 183 -13.12 4.02 7.38
CA GLU A 183 -13.40 2.64 6.97
C GLU A 183 -12.26 2.03 6.11
N MET A 184 -11.00 2.36 6.43
CA MET A 184 -9.83 1.97 5.62
C MET A 184 -9.81 0.49 5.21
N ASP A 185 -10.15 -0.43 6.12
CA ASP A 185 -10.14 -1.88 5.84
C ASP A 185 -11.25 -2.30 4.88
N ALA A 186 -12.45 -1.74 5.01
CA ALA A 186 -13.55 -1.99 4.08
C ALA A 186 -13.23 -1.43 2.68
N VAL A 187 -12.66 -0.22 2.60
CA VAL A 187 -12.22 0.37 1.33
C VAL A 187 -11.13 -0.47 0.67
N LEU A 188 -10.14 -0.93 1.43
CA LEU A 188 -9.10 -1.84 0.92
C LEU A 188 -9.70 -3.14 0.40
N GLY A 189 -10.72 -3.64 1.10
CA GLY A 189 -11.53 -4.74 0.63
C GLY A 189 -12.06 -4.48 -0.78
N GLU A 190 -12.80 -3.39 -0.98
CA GLU A 190 -13.36 -3.06 -2.30
C GLU A 190 -12.28 -2.92 -3.39
N ILE A 191 -11.14 -2.32 -3.08
CA ILE A 191 -10.00 -2.22 -4.01
C ILE A 191 -9.48 -3.60 -4.40
N LEU A 192 -9.28 -4.49 -3.42
CA LEU A 192 -8.76 -5.84 -3.64
C LEU A 192 -9.77 -6.73 -4.39
N SER A 193 -11.05 -6.67 -4.02
CA SER A 193 -12.13 -7.37 -4.73
C SER A 193 -12.15 -6.96 -6.20
N HIS A 194 -12.14 -5.64 -6.48
CA HIS A 194 -12.09 -5.13 -7.84
C HIS A 194 -10.87 -5.64 -8.61
N ARG A 195 -9.69 -5.63 -7.98
CA ARG A 195 -8.45 -6.12 -8.58
C ARG A 195 -8.48 -7.62 -8.85
N ILE A 196 -8.94 -8.43 -7.90
CA ILE A 196 -9.01 -9.89 -8.03
C ILE A 196 -9.97 -10.26 -9.16
N CYS A 197 -11.17 -9.66 -9.19
CA CYS A 197 -12.13 -9.86 -10.27
C CYS A 197 -11.56 -9.46 -11.64
N TYR A 198 -10.82 -8.36 -11.72
CA TYR A 198 -10.13 -7.95 -12.95
C TYR A 198 -9.11 -8.99 -13.41
N LEU A 199 -8.24 -9.47 -12.52
CA LEU A 199 -7.22 -10.47 -12.85
C LEU A 199 -7.85 -11.78 -13.34
N ILE A 200 -8.88 -12.27 -12.63
CA ILE A 200 -9.62 -13.48 -13.03
C ILE A 200 -10.27 -13.29 -14.40
N GLY A 201 -10.98 -12.17 -14.61
CA GLY A 201 -11.61 -11.87 -15.89
C GLY A 201 -10.62 -11.73 -17.05
N ALA A 202 -9.40 -11.25 -16.77
CA ALA A 202 -8.31 -11.15 -17.73
C ALA A 202 -7.49 -12.45 -17.89
N ARG A 203 -7.89 -13.56 -17.24
CA ARG A 203 -7.15 -14.84 -17.19
C ARG A 203 -5.69 -14.68 -16.72
N GLN A 204 -5.45 -13.74 -15.82
CA GLN A 204 -4.15 -13.51 -15.20
C GLN A 204 -4.08 -14.16 -13.81
N PRO A 205 -2.90 -14.65 -13.39
CA PRO A 205 -2.75 -15.27 -12.08
C PRO A 205 -2.97 -14.26 -10.96
N VAL A 206 -3.71 -14.65 -9.93
CA VAL A 206 -3.84 -13.88 -8.69
C VAL A 206 -2.77 -14.36 -7.72
N HIS A 207 -1.81 -13.49 -7.41
CA HIS A 207 -0.70 -13.86 -6.54
C HIS A 207 -1.20 -14.21 -5.11
N PRO A 208 -0.70 -15.28 -4.46
CA PRO A 208 -1.17 -15.70 -3.13
C PRO A 208 -1.07 -14.63 -2.03
N ARG A 209 -0.14 -13.67 -2.15
CA ARG A 209 -0.09 -12.50 -1.24
C ARG A 209 -1.30 -11.58 -1.36
N THR A 210 -1.80 -11.38 -2.56
CA THR A 210 -2.97 -10.53 -2.81
C THR A 210 -4.22 -11.19 -2.23
N LEU A 211 -4.41 -12.48 -2.48
CA LEU A 211 -5.47 -13.27 -1.83
C LEU A 211 -5.32 -13.27 -0.31
N GLY A 212 -4.11 -13.50 0.20
CA GLY A 212 -3.86 -13.50 1.63
C GLY A 212 -4.05 -12.14 2.31
N PHE A 213 -3.95 -11.03 1.58
CA PHE A 213 -4.28 -9.70 2.09
C PHE A 213 -5.80 -9.47 2.07
N TRP A 214 -6.47 -9.86 0.99
CA TRP A 214 -7.93 -9.84 0.88
C TRP A 214 -8.59 -10.65 2.00
N ASN A 215 -8.21 -11.92 2.19
CA ASN A 215 -8.72 -12.79 3.25
C ASN A 215 -8.55 -12.14 4.63
N SER A 216 -7.41 -11.51 4.91
CA SER A 216 -7.18 -10.85 6.20
C SER A 216 -8.10 -9.64 6.48
N LEU A 217 -8.76 -9.10 5.47
CA LEU A 217 -9.73 -8.01 5.62
C LEU A 217 -11.16 -8.52 5.77
N VAL A 218 -11.50 -9.63 5.09
CA VAL A 218 -12.87 -10.17 5.07
C VAL A 218 -13.12 -11.25 6.12
N ASP A 219 -12.10 -12.00 6.53
CA ASP A 219 -12.22 -13.04 7.57
C ASP A 219 -12.38 -12.43 8.98
N GLY A 220 -12.07 -11.14 9.13
CA GLY A 220 -12.22 -10.38 10.38
C GLY A 220 -13.40 -9.41 10.40
N SER A 221 -14.33 -9.53 9.44
CA SER A 221 -15.58 -8.76 9.34
C SER A 221 -16.76 -9.50 9.98
#